data_AF-A0A7T8KK11-F1
#
_entry.id   AF-A0A7T8KK11-F1
#
_cell.length_a   1.000
_cell.length_b   1.000
_cell.length_c   1.000
_cell.angle_alpha   90.00
_cell.angle_beta   90.00
_cell.angle_gamma   90.00
#
_symmetry.space_group_name_H-M   'P 1'
#
loop_
_entity.id
_entity.type
_entity.pdbx_description
1 polymer ?
#
loop_
_entity_poly.entity_id
_entity_poly.type
_entity_poly.pdbx_seq_one_letter_code
_entity_poly.pdbx_strand_id
1 'polypeptide(L)'
;KLTEFADTFFFVLRKKNSQVSILHIFHHSTMPFCTWILLRWAPGGHETFGGILNALVHVFMYSYYFLASLGPALSPYLWWKKYLTSMQILQFFMVISKSSVVFFGVVDCGYPWQISL
;
A
#
# COMPACT_ATOMS: atom_id res chain seq x y z
N LYS A 1 2.34 7.44 -5.64
CA LYS A 1 1.72 6.42 -6.53
C LYS A 1 2.44 6.32 -7.86
N LEU A 2 2.61 7.41 -8.64
CA LEU A 2 3.45 7.36 -9.85
C LEU A 2 4.93 7.01 -9.55
N THR A 3 5.46 7.46 -8.42
CA THR A 3 6.79 7.11 -7.92
C THR A 3 6.96 5.63 -7.56
N GLU A 4 5.86 4.90 -7.29
CA GLU A 4 5.92 3.46 -6.97
C GLU A 4 6.08 2.60 -8.24
N PHE A 5 5.84 3.16 -9.44
CA PHE A 5 6.25 2.48 -10.68
C PHE A 5 7.77 2.32 -10.79
N ALA A 6 8.55 3.14 -10.06
CA ALA A 6 10.00 2.99 -9.99
C ALA A 6 10.39 1.64 -9.38
N ASP A 7 9.62 1.08 -8.44
CA ASP A 7 9.90 -0.26 -7.90
C ASP A 7 9.77 -1.34 -8.95
N THR A 8 8.72 -1.28 -9.76
CA THR A 8 8.52 -2.20 -10.88
C THR A 8 9.66 -2.07 -11.90
N PHE A 9 10.12 -0.86 -12.17
CA PHE A 9 11.29 -0.59 -13.02
C PHE A 9 12.59 -1.19 -12.45
N PHE A 10 12.87 -1.01 -11.15
CA PHE A 10 14.05 -1.58 -10.49
C PHE A 10 13.98 -3.11 -10.35
N PHE A 11 12.80 -3.71 -10.16
CA PHE A 11 12.63 -5.16 -10.13
C PHE A 11 12.88 -5.81 -11.48
N VAL A 12 12.40 -5.18 -12.56
CA VAL A 12 12.65 -5.59 -13.94
C VAL A 12 14.15 -5.46 -14.26
N LEU A 13 14.79 -4.36 -13.89
CA LEU A 13 16.23 -4.17 -14.07
C LEU A 13 17.09 -5.17 -13.28
N ARG A 14 16.68 -5.54 -12.06
CA ARG A 14 17.38 -6.57 -11.25
C ARG A 14 17.06 -8.02 -11.68
N LYS A 15 16.31 -8.22 -12.78
CA LYS A 15 15.82 -9.52 -13.27
C LYS A 15 15.14 -10.38 -12.19
N LYS A 16 14.56 -9.75 -11.17
CA LYS A 16 13.88 -10.43 -10.06
C LYS A 16 12.39 -10.56 -10.34
N ASN A 17 12.06 -11.24 -11.45
CA ASN A 17 10.68 -11.40 -11.92
C ASN A 17 9.77 -12.14 -10.93
N SER A 18 10.32 -12.89 -9.97
CA SER A 18 9.55 -13.49 -8.88
C SER A 18 8.90 -12.48 -7.93
N GLN A 19 9.35 -11.23 -7.93
CA GLN A 19 8.76 -10.14 -7.14
C GLN A 19 7.65 -9.40 -7.91
N VAL A 20 7.59 -9.54 -9.24
CA VAL A 20 6.55 -8.96 -10.10
C VAL A 20 5.43 -9.97 -10.27
N SER A 21 4.66 -10.17 -9.21
CA SER A 21 3.49 -11.05 -9.23
C SER A 21 2.30 -10.37 -9.94
N ILE A 22 1.30 -11.16 -10.33
CA ILE A 22 0.03 -10.63 -10.86
C ILE A 22 -0.61 -9.64 -9.87
N LEU A 23 -0.52 -9.92 -8.57
CA LEU A 23 -1.02 -9.04 -7.51
C LEU A 23 -0.28 -7.69 -7.52
N HIS A 24 1.05 -7.69 -7.68
CA HIS A 24 1.87 -6.49 -7.76
C HIS A 24 1.48 -5.63 -8.97
N ILE A 25 1.34 -6.25 -10.14
CA ILE A 25 0.95 -5.56 -11.38
C ILE A 25 -0.45 -4.97 -11.24
N PHE A 26 -1.42 -5.75 -10.79
CA PHE A 26 -2.80 -5.29 -10.62
C PHE A 26 -2.88 -4.13 -9.62
N HIS A 27 -2.22 -4.26 -8.46
CA HIS A 27 -2.18 -3.22 -7.44
C HIS A 27 -1.56 -1.91 -7.97
N HIS A 28 -0.36 -1.96 -8.55
CA HIS A 28 0.31 -0.73 -9.01
C HIS A 28 -0.32 -0.11 -10.27
N SER A 29 -1.04 -0.89 -11.09
CA SER A 29 -1.75 -0.35 -12.26
C SER A 29 -3.07 0.31 -11.87
N THR A 30 -3.81 -0.29 -10.93
CA THR A 30 -5.16 0.16 -10.56
C THR A 30 -5.14 1.26 -9.50
N MET A 31 -4.23 1.20 -8.52
CA MET A 31 -4.17 2.18 -7.42
C MET A 31 -4.03 3.65 -7.88
N PRO A 32 -3.18 4.01 -8.86
CA PRO A 32 -3.06 5.38 -9.34
C PRO A 32 -4.34 5.88 -10.00
N PHE A 33 -5.04 5.02 -10.74
CA PHE A 33 -6.30 5.34 -11.41
C PHE A 33 -7.42 5.56 -10.39
N CYS A 34 -7.58 4.66 -9.42
CA CYS A 34 -8.55 4.85 -8.34
C CYS A 34 -8.25 6.09 -7.49
N THR A 35 -6.97 6.34 -7.17
CA THR A 35 -6.56 7.54 -6.42
C THR A 35 -6.88 8.82 -7.20
N TRP A 36 -6.72 8.81 -8.53
CA TRP A 36 -7.06 9.96 -9.37
C TRP A 36 -8.57 10.25 -9.37
N ILE A 37 -9.41 9.21 -9.47
CA ILE A 37 -10.87 9.34 -9.34
C ILE A 37 -11.24 9.87 -7.95
N LEU A 38 -10.69 9.30 -6.89
CA LEU A 38 -10.93 9.73 -5.50
C LEU A 38 -10.57 11.20 -5.29
N LEU A 39 -9.38 11.62 -5.70
CA LEU A 39 -8.97 13.03 -5.59
C LEU A 39 -9.81 13.98 -6.44
N ARG A 40 -10.36 13.50 -7.57
CA ARG A 40 -11.18 14.31 -8.46
C ARG A 40 -12.59 14.55 -7.91
N TRP A 41 -13.17 13.57 -7.21
CA TRP A 41 -14.58 13.59 -6.81
C TRP A 41 -14.80 13.71 -5.29
N ALA A 42 -13.83 13.28 -4.49
CA ALA A 42 -13.86 13.36 -3.03
C ALA A 42 -12.44 13.65 -2.48
N PRO A 43 -11.90 14.86 -2.69
CA PRO A 43 -10.58 15.26 -2.18
C PRO A 43 -10.62 15.43 -0.66
N GLY A 44 -10.58 14.32 0.08
CA GLY A 44 -10.53 14.32 1.55
C GLY A 44 -11.51 13.36 2.21
N GLY A 45 -11.45 13.29 3.54
CA GLY A 45 -12.36 12.46 4.34
C GLY A 45 -11.81 11.07 4.64
N HIS A 46 -12.71 10.09 4.68
CA HIS A 46 -12.50 8.74 5.22
C HIS A 46 -11.30 8.00 4.59
N GLU A 47 -11.14 8.16 3.28
CA GLU A 47 -10.15 7.51 2.41
C GLU A 47 -8.70 7.97 2.65
N THR A 48 -8.51 9.21 3.17
CA THR A 48 -7.17 9.75 3.45
C THR A 48 -6.43 8.96 4.54
N PHE A 49 -7.16 8.31 5.44
CA PHE A 49 -6.60 7.45 6.48
C PHE A 49 -5.82 6.27 5.91
N GLY A 50 -6.37 5.61 4.88
CA GLY A 50 -5.68 4.52 4.18
C GLY A 50 -4.41 5.01 3.47
N GLY A 51 -4.46 6.22 2.90
CA GLY A 51 -3.30 6.88 2.27
C GLY A 51 -2.16 7.14 3.26
N ILE A 52 -2.47 7.68 4.44
CA ILE A 52 -1.47 7.98 5.49
C ILE A 52 -0.86 6.69 6.04
N LEU A 53 -1.68 5.69 6.38
CA LEU A 53 -1.18 4.39 6.85
C LEU A 53 -0.32 3.69 5.80
N ASN A 54 -0.74 3.70 4.53
CA ASN A 54 0.04 3.13 3.44
C ASN A 54 1.38 3.85 3.26
N ALA A 55 1.43 5.17 3.40
CA ALA A 55 2.68 5.92 3.35
C ALA A 55 3.62 5.53 4.49
N LEU A 56 3.10 5.37 5.71
CA LEU A 56 3.87 4.92 6.86
C LEU A 56 4.45 3.52 6.67
N VAL A 57 3.63 2.56 6.22
CA VAL A 57 4.09 1.19 5.93
C VAL A 57 5.12 1.17 4.80
N HIS A 58 4.94 2.02 3.77
CA HIS A 58 5.91 2.15 2.68
C HIS A 58 7.26 2.68 3.16
N VAL A 59 7.32 3.61 4.12
CA VAL A 59 8.59 4.08 4.69
C VAL A 59 9.39 2.89 5.25
N PHE A 60 8.75 2.00 6.02
CA PHE A 60 9.40 0.82 6.57
C PHE A 60 9.79 -0.20 5.50
N MET A 61 8.92 -0.44 4.53
CA MET A 61 9.16 -1.36 3.43
C MET A 61 10.35 -0.92 2.55
N TYR A 62 10.39 0.37 2.17
CA TYR A 62 11.47 0.91 1.36
C TYR A 62 12.79 0.95 2.12
N SER A 63 12.76 1.25 3.41
CA SER A 63 13.94 1.15 4.28
C SER A 63 14.51 -0.26 4.27
N TYR A 64 13.65 -1.29 4.34
CA TYR A 64 14.07 -2.69 4.23
C TYR A 64 14.66 -3.03 2.86
N TYR A 65 14.07 -2.54 1.77
CA TYR A 65 14.61 -2.76 0.42
C TYR A 65 15.94 -2.06 0.19
N PHE A 66 16.11 -0.87 0.74
CA PHE A 66 17.38 -0.15 0.73
C PHE A 66 18.46 -0.98 1.45
N LEU A 67 18.19 -1.43 2.67
CA LEU A 67 19.13 -2.27 3.43
C LEU A 67 19.43 -3.61 2.72
N ALA A 68 18.41 -4.22 2.10
CA ALA A 68 18.58 -5.44 1.29
C ALA A 68 19.36 -5.22 -0.01
N SER A 69 19.51 -3.96 -0.45
CA SER A 69 20.30 -3.60 -1.64
C SER A 69 21.79 -3.41 -1.35
N LEU A 70 22.17 -3.18 -0.07
CA LEU A 70 23.57 -3.00 0.36
C LEU A 70 24.41 -4.30 0.31
N GLY A 71 23.79 -5.43 -0.02
CA GLY A 71 24.48 -6.67 -0.39
C GLY A 71 24.26 -7.85 0.56
N PRO A 72 24.86 -9.02 0.25
CA PRO A 72 24.64 -10.27 0.97
C PRO A 72 25.08 -10.21 2.45
N ALA A 73 26.04 -9.34 2.78
CA ALA A 73 26.53 -9.15 4.14
C ALA A 73 25.45 -8.64 5.12
N LEU A 74 24.47 -7.86 4.63
CA LEU A 74 23.34 -7.41 5.44
C LEU A 74 22.18 -8.42 5.49
N SER A 75 22.10 -9.36 4.54
CA SER A 75 21.03 -10.36 4.47
C SER A 75 20.75 -11.12 5.79
N PRO A 76 21.75 -11.57 6.58
CA PRO A 76 21.48 -12.25 7.85
C PRO A 76 20.84 -11.35 8.91
N TYR A 77 21.06 -10.03 8.86
CA TYR A 77 20.47 -9.06 9.79
C TYR A 77 19.02 -8.68 9.44
N LEU A 78 18.52 -9.10 8.27
CA LEU A 78 17.19 -8.79 7.75
C LEU A 78 16.11 -9.82 8.13
N TRP A 79 16.22 -10.41 9.32
CA TRP A 79 15.28 -11.41 9.87
C TRP A 79 13.87 -10.88 10.13
N TRP A 80 13.72 -9.55 10.20
CA TRP A 80 12.47 -8.87 10.52
C TRP A 80 11.52 -8.70 9.31
N LYS A 81 11.85 -9.29 8.16
CA LYS A 81 10.99 -9.32 6.95
C LYS A 81 9.55 -9.74 7.26
N LYS A 82 9.37 -10.75 8.12
CA LYS A 82 8.04 -11.26 8.50
C LYS A 82 7.16 -10.18 9.15
N TYR A 83 7.76 -9.31 9.96
CA TYR A 83 7.02 -8.24 10.65
C TYR A 83 6.57 -7.16 9.66
N LEU A 84 7.34 -6.89 8.60
CA LEU A 84 6.90 -6.00 7.53
C LEU A 84 5.65 -6.52 6.84
N THR A 85 5.61 -7.82 6.51
CA THR A 85 4.42 -8.44 5.92
C THR A 85 3.24 -8.43 6.90
N SER A 86 3.46 -8.67 8.19
CA SER A 86 2.42 -8.53 9.21
C SER A 86 1.87 -7.10 9.30
N MET A 87 2.72 -6.07 9.19
CA MET A 87 2.28 -4.67 9.18
C MET A 87 1.45 -4.34 7.93
N GLN A 88 1.83 -4.85 6.76
CA GLN A 88 1.05 -4.70 5.52
C GLN A 88 -0.34 -5.34 5.64
N ILE A 89 -0.42 -6.55 6.19
CA ILE A 89 -1.71 -7.22 6.41
C ILE A 89 -2.55 -6.44 7.43
N LEU A 90 -1.95 -5.98 8.53
CA LEU A 90 -2.64 -5.18 9.53
C LEU A 90 -3.18 -3.87 8.94
N GLN A 91 -2.42 -3.20 8.07
CA GLN A 91 -2.89 -2.03 7.32
C GLN A 91 -4.18 -2.34 6.55
N PHE A 92 -4.21 -3.43 5.78
CA PHE A 92 -5.42 -3.81 5.05
C PHE A 92 -6.60 -4.09 5.98
N PHE A 93 -6.37 -4.81 7.09
CA PHE A 93 -7.42 -5.04 8.09
C PHE A 93 -7.97 -3.74 8.69
N MET A 94 -7.11 -2.77 9.01
CA MET A 94 -7.53 -1.48 9.56
C MET A 94 -8.32 -0.64 8.56
N VAL A 95 -7.93 -0.67 7.28
CA VAL A 95 -8.65 0.04 6.22
C VAL A 95 -10.01 -0.63 5.97
N ILE A 96 -10.06 -1.95 5.83
CA ILE A 96 -11.30 -2.70 5.58
C ILE A 96 -12.29 -2.55 6.75
N SER A 97 -11.83 -2.63 7.99
CA SER A 97 -12.71 -2.49 9.16
C SER A 97 -13.33 -1.08 9.22
N LYS A 98 -12.51 -0.06 8.98
CA LYS A 98 -12.95 1.34 8.92
C LYS A 98 -13.94 1.57 7.76
N SER A 99 -13.68 1.02 6.57
CA SER A 99 -14.61 1.07 5.43
C SER A 99 -15.92 0.33 5.72
N SER A 100 -15.85 -0.83 6.38
CA SER A 100 -17.02 -1.63 6.75
C SER A 100 -17.95 -0.89 7.71
N VAL A 101 -17.40 -0.19 8.72
CA VAL A 101 -18.19 0.59 9.69
C VAL A 101 -19.01 1.68 8.99
N VAL A 102 -18.45 2.32 7.96
CA VAL A 102 -19.17 3.34 7.17
C VAL A 102 -20.15 2.71 6.19
N PHE A 103 -19.78 1.59 5.56
CA PHE A 103 -20.65 0.87 4.63
C PHE A 103 -21.91 0.32 5.32
N PHE A 104 -21.77 -0.25 6.52
CA PHE A 104 -22.90 -0.77 7.30
C PHE A 104 -23.71 0.32 8.03
N GLY A 105 -23.36 1.61 7.85
CA GLY A 105 -24.11 2.72 8.43
C GLY A 105 -24.12 2.73 9.96
N VAL A 106 -23.11 2.13 10.61
CA VAL A 106 -23.00 2.10 12.08
C VAL A 106 -22.74 3.50 12.64
N VAL A 107 -22.20 4.40 11.82
CA VAL A 107 -21.95 5.80 12.17
C VAL A 107 -22.56 6.70 11.08
N ASP A 108 -23.54 7.52 11.45
CA ASP A 108 -24.08 8.59 10.60
C ASP A 108 -23.05 9.71 10.46
N CYS A 109 -22.11 9.56 9.53
CA CYS A 109 -21.06 10.55 9.30
C CYS A 109 -21.30 11.47 8.09
N GLY A 110 -22.47 11.41 7.44
CA GLY A 110 -22.78 12.21 6.25
C GLY A 110 -21.85 11.95 5.05
N TYR A 111 -20.98 10.94 5.14
CA TYR A 111 -20.07 10.53 4.09
C TYR A 111 -20.80 9.62 3.10
N PRO A 112 -20.63 9.82 1.77
CA PRO A 112 -21.27 8.98 0.78
C PRO A 112 -20.71 7.55 0.83
N TRP A 113 -21.53 6.61 1.26
CA TRP A 113 -21.19 5.18 1.40
C TRP A 113 -20.73 4.56 0.07
N GLN A 114 -21.15 5.11 -1.07
CA GLN A 114 -20.76 4.69 -2.41
C GLN A 114 -19.25 4.88 -2.70
N ILE A 115 -18.59 5.76 -1.95
CA ILE A 115 -17.17 6.11 -2.10
C ILE A 115 -16.33 5.52 -0.95
N SER A 116 -16.90 4.59 -0.16
CA SER A 116 -16.22 3.95 0.98
C SER A 116 -15.71 2.53 0.67
N LEU A 117 -15.85 2.06 -0.58
CA LEU A 117 -15.57 0.69 -1.02
C LEU A 117 -14.30 0.61 -1.85
#